data_AF-A0A9W9K302-F1
#
_entry.id   AF-A0A9W9K302-F1
#
_cell.length_a   1.000
_cell.length_b   1.000
_cell.length_c   1.000
_cell.angle_alpha   90.00
_cell.angle_beta   90.00
_cell.angle_gamma   90.00
#
_symmetry.space_group_name_H-M   'P 1'
#
loop_
_entity.id
_entity.type
_entity.pdbx_description
1 polymer ?
#
loop_
_entity_poly.entity_id
_entity_poly.type
_entity_poly.pdbx_seq_one_letter_code
_entity_poly.pdbx_strand_id
1 'polypeptide(L)'
;MEISLTDGRSRTFSARKEIIISGGAYCSPAILLRSGIGPREEVDRHGIPCMVDSPGVDKNLMDHLTRTSTTTTNATYKQWQDYKNGFLSTFPFGSFAFARLDEHLKNEPLWQNAPRQSDRDPMGLTPKQPNIEFFTTECYSGPKQYNQFPTNHQHAFSMIAELFAPKSRGSVTLHSADPLDNPVVDCNYMADPLDLLVLNEVCRFGNEVVMPVLHGGHTQMPAYGIGEKCTS
;
A
#
# COMPACT_ATOMS: atom_id res chain seq x y z
N MET A 1 19.76 -24.19 12.51
CA MET A 1 19.52 -23.26 11.40
C MET A 1 20.77 -23.22 10.55
N GLU A 2 20.68 -23.61 9.29
CA GLU A 2 21.76 -23.43 8.32
C GLU A 2 21.61 -22.07 7.64
N ILE A 3 22.73 -21.36 7.44
CA ILE A 3 22.77 -20.02 6.85
C ILE A 3 23.88 -19.99 5.80
N SER A 4 23.54 -19.53 4.59
CA SER A 4 24.52 -19.22 3.54
C SER A 4 25.19 -17.87 3.82
N LEU A 5 26.52 -17.85 3.88
CA LEU A 5 27.33 -16.66 4.10
C LEU A 5 27.69 -16.00 2.76
N THR A 6 28.07 -14.72 2.79
CA THR A 6 28.44 -13.94 1.60
C THR A 6 29.67 -14.48 0.86
N ASP A 7 30.48 -15.30 1.52
CA ASP A 7 31.67 -15.94 0.93
C ASP A 7 31.37 -17.31 0.28
N GLY A 8 30.08 -17.67 0.16
CA GLY A 8 29.63 -18.92 -0.45
C GLY A 8 29.67 -20.14 0.47
N ARG A 9 30.13 -20.00 1.73
CA ARG A 9 30.10 -21.09 2.71
C ARG A 9 28.74 -21.15 3.41
N SER A 10 28.31 -22.35 3.81
CA SER A 10 27.20 -22.50 4.75
C SER A 10 27.70 -22.66 6.18
N ARG A 11 26.92 -22.18 7.15
CA ARG A 11 27.19 -22.35 8.58
C ARG A 11 25.93 -22.72 9.33
N THR A 12 26.06 -23.72 10.20
CA THR A 12 24.97 -24.16 11.07
C THR A 12 25.09 -23.52 12.44
N PHE A 13 24.00 -22.88 12.86
CA PHE A 13 23.80 -22.31 14.19
C PHE A 13 22.77 -23.14 14.96
N SER A 14 23.03 -23.35 16.25
CA SER A 14 22.13 -24.01 17.18
C SER A 14 21.73 -23.06 18.32
N ALA A 15 20.52 -23.27 18.84
CA ALA A 15 20.01 -22.53 19.99
C ALA A 15 19.64 -23.51 21.11
N ARG A 16 19.93 -23.15 22.37
CA ARG A 16 19.63 -24.01 23.54
C ARG A 16 18.17 -23.96 23.98
N LYS A 17 17.44 -22.91 23.60
CA LYS A 17 16.06 -22.68 24.00
C LYS A 17 15.16 -22.58 22.79
N GLU A 18 15.32 -21.50 22.02
CA GLU A 18 14.37 -21.13 20.98
C GLU A 18 15.06 -20.50 19.77
N ILE A 19 14.40 -20.58 18.63
CA ILE A 19 14.75 -19.87 17.39
C ILE A 19 13.56 -18.96 17.08
N ILE A 20 13.84 -17.66 16.89
CA ILE A 20 12.83 -16.65 16.56
C ILE A 20 13.06 -16.21 15.11
N ILE A 21 12.02 -16.27 14.29
CA ILE A 21 12.06 -15.83 12.89
C ILE A 21 11.41 -14.44 12.81
N SER A 22 12.21 -13.45 12.41
CA SER A 22 11.77 -12.05 12.27
C SER A 22 12.18 -11.48 10.91
N GLY A 23 12.00 -12.26 9.84
CA GLY A 23 12.34 -11.87 8.46
C GLY A 23 11.33 -10.94 7.80
N GLY A 24 10.33 -10.45 8.53
CA GLY A 24 9.23 -9.66 7.97
C GLY A 24 8.20 -10.50 7.19
N ALA A 25 7.19 -9.83 6.63
CA ALA A 25 6.03 -10.46 6.02
C ALA A 25 6.35 -11.31 4.78
N TYR A 26 7.43 -11.00 4.05
CA TYR A 26 7.84 -11.75 2.85
C TYR A 26 8.84 -12.86 3.17
N CYS A 27 9.86 -12.60 3.99
CA CYS A 27 10.93 -13.58 4.17
C CYS A 27 10.60 -14.62 5.26
N SER A 28 9.83 -14.28 6.29
CA SER A 28 9.47 -15.24 7.35
C SER A 28 8.69 -16.45 6.82
N PRO A 29 7.60 -16.30 6.02
CA PRO A 29 6.91 -17.45 5.46
C PRO A 29 7.82 -18.27 4.54
N ALA A 30 8.68 -17.64 3.74
CA ALA A 30 9.62 -18.34 2.87
C ALA A 30 10.67 -19.18 3.66
N ILE A 31 11.13 -18.68 4.81
CA ILE A 31 12.01 -19.45 5.73
C ILE A 31 11.26 -20.65 6.30
N LEU A 32 10.00 -20.46 6.74
CA LEU A 32 9.17 -21.55 7.28
C LEU A 32 8.91 -22.63 6.22
N LEU A 33 8.50 -22.24 5.02
CA LEU A 33 8.26 -23.16 3.90
C LEU A 33 9.51 -23.97 3.56
N ARG A 34 10.68 -23.33 3.43
CA ARG A 34 11.97 -24.03 3.22
C ARG A 34 12.42 -24.90 4.38
N SER A 35 11.85 -24.67 5.57
CA SER A 35 12.06 -25.51 6.75
C SER A 35 11.04 -26.65 6.85
N GLY A 36 10.19 -26.85 5.84
CA GLY A 36 9.14 -27.87 5.83
C GLY A 36 7.91 -27.52 6.69
N ILE A 37 7.71 -26.24 7.01
CA ILE A 37 6.59 -25.75 7.81
C ILE A 37 5.68 -24.91 6.91
N GLY A 38 4.55 -25.47 6.50
CA GLY A 38 3.59 -24.82 5.60
C GLY A 38 2.59 -25.79 5.01
N PRO A 39 1.78 -25.38 4.01
CA PRO A 39 0.86 -26.30 3.35
C PRO A 39 1.62 -27.47 2.74
N ARG A 40 1.21 -28.71 3.05
CA ARG A 40 1.88 -29.93 2.55
C ARG A 40 2.10 -29.91 1.04
N GLU A 41 1.07 -29.56 0.27
CA GLU A 41 1.14 -29.53 -1.19
C GLU A 41 2.22 -28.55 -1.70
N GLU A 42 2.36 -27.39 -1.06
CA GLU A 42 3.33 -26.37 -1.46
C GLU A 42 4.76 -26.84 -1.18
N VAL A 43 5.05 -27.38 0.00
CA VAL A 43 6.41 -27.85 0.33
C VAL A 43 6.78 -29.12 -0.48
N ASP A 44 5.83 -30.03 -0.70
CA ASP A 44 6.04 -31.24 -1.50
C ASP A 44 6.35 -30.89 -2.97
N ARG A 45 5.72 -29.85 -3.53
CA ARG A 45 5.98 -29.36 -4.90
C ARG A 45 7.44 -28.97 -5.14
N HIS A 46 8.11 -28.47 -4.10
CA HIS A 46 9.51 -28.06 -4.15
C HIS A 46 10.48 -29.14 -3.65
N GLY A 47 10.00 -30.37 -3.41
CA GLY A 47 10.83 -31.47 -2.92
C GLY A 47 11.29 -31.29 -1.46
N ILE A 48 10.63 -30.44 -0.69
CA ILE A 48 10.95 -30.19 0.72
C ILE A 48 10.11 -31.14 1.60
N PRO A 49 10.73 -31.91 2.52
CA PRO A 49 9.98 -32.75 3.44
C PRO A 49 9.02 -31.91 4.31
N CYS A 50 7.72 -32.22 4.26
CA CYS A 50 6.73 -31.60 5.13
C CYS A 50 6.92 -32.08 6.59
N MET A 51 7.45 -31.19 7.43
CA MET A 51 7.64 -31.41 8.87
C MET A 51 6.38 -31.04 9.67
N VAL A 52 5.71 -29.96 9.28
CA VAL A 52 4.46 -29.49 9.90
C VAL A 52 3.55 -28.98 8.80
N ASP A 53 2.38 -29.60 8.67
CA ASP A 53 1.33 -29.18 7.74
C ASP A 53 0.56 -27.99 8.32
N SER A 54 0.85 -26.79 7.83
CA SER A 54 0.31 -25.53 8.30
C SER A 54 -0.19 -24.69 7.12
N PRO A 55 -1.47 -24.85 6.72
CA PRO A 55 -2.00 -24.28 5.48
C PRO A 55 -2.12 -22.75 5.47
N GLY A 56 -1.86 -22.08 6.60
CA GLY A 56 -1.92 -20.62 6.71
C GLY A 56 -0.58 -19.91 6.50
N VAL A 57 0.54 -20.62 6.43
CA VAL A 57 1.89 -20.01 6.40
C VAL A 57 2.10 -19.13 5.17
N ASP A 58 1.60 -19.54 4.02
CA ASP A 58 1.78 -18.85 2.74
C ASP A 58 0.61 -17.92 2.38
N LYS A 59 -0.38 -17.74 3.26
CA LYS A 59 -1.64 -17.01 2.97
C LYS A 59 -1.78 -15.71 3.76
N ASN A 60 -2.87 -15.00 3.47
CA ASN A 60 -3.35 -13.84 4.22
C ASN A 60 -2.34 -12.68 4.23
N LEU A 61 -1.57 -12.54 3.14
CA LEU A 61 -0.75 -11.35 2.95
C LEU A 61 -1.67 -10.13 2.82
N MET A 62 -1.35 -9.11 3.60
CA MET A 62 -2.05 -7.83 3.65
C MET A 62 -1.03 -6.73 3.47
N ASP A 63 -1.42 -5.69 2.77
CA ASP A 63 -0.69 -4.43 2.64
C ASP A 63 -1.71 -3.31 2.58
N HIS A 64 -1.25 -2.06 2.67
CA HIS A 64 -2.09 -0.90 2.41
C HIS A 64 -1.94 -0.45 0.96
N LEU A 65 -3.06 -0.22 0.28
CA LEU A 65 -3.05 0.23 -1.12
C LEU A 65 -3.00 1.75 -1.15
N THR A 66 -2.04 2.30 -1.89
CA THR A 66 -1.91 3.75 -2.08
C THR A 66 -2.27 4.16 -3.50
N ARG A 67 -2.90 5.33 -3.63
CA ARG A 67 -3.10 6.05 -4.89
C ARG A 67 -2.67 7.49 -4.75
N THR A 68 -1.86 7.95 -5.70
CA THR A 68 -1.30 9.31 -5.69
C THR A 68 -2.01 10.19 -6.70
N SER A 69 -2.31 11.42 -6.30
CA SER A 69 -2.77 12.50 -7.18
C SER A 69 -1.79 13.66 -7.10
N THR A 70 -1.27 14.09 -8.26
CA THR A 70 -0.26 15.14 -8.35
C THR A 70 -0.80 16.32 -9.16
N THR A 71 -0.52 17.53 -8.71
CA THR A 71 -0.90 18.79 -9.34
C THR A 71 0.26 19.79 -9.26
N THR A 72 0.24 20.82 -10.10
CA THR A 72 1.24 21.89 -10.09
C THR A 72 0.66 23.18 -9.49
N THR A 73 1.42 23.84 -8.62
CA THR A 73 1.04 25.10 -7.97
C THR A 73 2.27 25.89 -7.55
N ASN A 74 2.19 27.21 -7.64
CA ASN A 74 3.25 28.10 -7.14
C ASN A 74 2.97 28.59 -5.71
N ALA A 75 1.75 28.41 -5.20
CA ALA A 75 1.31 28.98 -3.94
C ALA A 75 2.04 28.38 -2.73
N THR A 76 2.26 27.07 -2.75
CA THR A 76 2.88 26.31 -1.64
C THR A 76 4.36 26.65 -1.48
N TYR A 77 5.08 26.67 -2.61
CA TYR A 77 6.49 27.03 -2.63
C TYR A 77 6.71 28.48 -2.22
N LYS A 78 5.88 29.41 -2.70
CA LYS A 78 5.94 30.82 -2.29
C LYS A 78 5.73 30.98 -0.78
N GLN A 79 4.73 30.30 -0.21
CA GLN A 79 4.51 30.33 1.24
C GLN A 79 5.72 29.82 2.03
N TRP A 80 6.36 28.73 1.59
CA TRP A 80 7.60 28.25 2.21
C TRP A 80 8.76 29.23 2.03
N GLN A 81 8.91 29.85 0.84
CA GLN A 81 9.96 30.84 0.59
C GLN A 81 9.84 32.01 1.57
N ASP A 82 8.63 32.54 1.71
CA ASP A 82 8.34 33.74 2.48
C ASP A 82 8.37 33.48 3.99
N TYR A 83 7.78 32.37 4.45
CA TYR A 83 7.49 32.16 5.87
C TYR A 83 8.17 30.93 6.49
N LYS A 84 8.78 30.08 5.66
CA LYS A 84 9.36 28.78 6.09
C LYS A 84 8.34 27.93 6.86
N ASN A 85 7.05 28.08 6.57
CA ASN A 85 5.93 27.38 7.19
C ASN A 85 4.81 27.11 6.18
N GLY A 86 3.85 26.26 6.57
CA GLY A 86 2.67 25.93 5.77
C GLY A 86 2.33 24.45 5.76
N PHE A 87 1.07 24.13 5.50
CA PHE A 87 0.57 22.75 5.46
C PHE A 87 1.32 21.87 4.43
N LEU A 88 1.91 22.51 3.41
CA LEU A 88 2.52 21.90 2.23
C LEU A 88 4.02 22.20 2.09
N SER A 89 4.69 22.52 3.20
CA SER A 89 6.06 23.04 3.20
C SER A 89 7.09 22.13 3.90
N THR A 90 6.75 20.86 4.14
CA THR A 90 7.53 19.94 4.97
C THR A 90 7.96 18.71 4.16
N PHE A 91 9.27 18.58 3.93
CA PHE A 91 9.88 17.53 3.11
C PHE A 91 10.43 16.37 3.98
N PRO A 92 10.39 15.09 3.54
CA PRO A 92 9.87 14.60 2.24
C PRO A 92 8.36 14.28 2.26
N PHE A 93 7.79 14.15 3.46
CA PHE A 93 6.36 13.94 3.66
C PHE A 93 5.84 15.07 4.54
N GLY A 94 4.77 15.69 4.05
CA GLY A 94 4.14 16.85 4.64
C GLY A 94 3.16 16.46 5.74
N SER A 95 1.92 16.86 5.55
CA SER A 95 0.87 16.65 6.54
C SER A 95 0.23 15.27 6.36
N PHE A 96 -0.12 14.65 7.48
CA PHE A 96 -0.88 13.41 7.55
C PHE A 96 -2.29 13.72 8.05
N ALA A 97 -3.29 13.11 7.42
CA ALA A 97 -4.69 13.25 7.81
C ALA A 97 -5.40 11.91 7.71
N PHE A 98 -6.30 11.64 8.65
CA PHE A 98 -7.08 10.42 8.69
C PHE A 98 -8.55 10.78 8.56
N ALA A 99 -9.29 10.02 7.76
CA ALA A 99 -10.70 10.28 7.55
C ALA A 99 -11.53 8.99 7.47
N ARG A 100 -12.81 9.14 7.78
CA ARG A 100 -13.84 8.15 7.46
C ARG A 100 -14.66 8.64 6.29
N LEU A 101 -15.12 7.71 5.46
CA LEU A 101 -15.89 7.98 4.25
C LEU A 101 -17.35 7.57 4.39
N ASP A 102 -17.87 7.44 5.62
CA ASP A 102 -19.23 6.96 5.88
C ASP A 102 -20.30 7.76 5.10
N GLU A 103 -20.21 9.09 5.14
CA GLU A 103 -21.18 9.97 4.49
C GLU A 103 -21.09 9.91 2.95
N HIS A 104 -19.90 9.70 2.42
CA HIS A 104 -19.66 9.57 0.99
C HIS A 104 -20.12 8.22 0.45
N LEU A 105 -19.93 7.15 1.23
CA LEU A 105 -20.27 5.78 0.85
C LEU A 105 -21.70 5.37 1.22
N LYS A 106 -22.43 6.17 2.00
CA LYS A 106 -23.76 5.78 2.54
C LYS A 106 -24.79 5.42 1.47
N ASN A 107 -24.68 5.98 0.27
CA ASN A 107 -25.60 5.75 -0.84
C ASN A 107 -25.07 4.73 -1.86
N GLU A 108 -23.85 4.22 -1.68
CA GLU A 108 -23.26 3.26 -2.61
C GLU A 108 -23.89 1.87 -2.44
N PRO A 109 -24.52 1.30 -3.48
CA PRO A 109 -25.22 0.03 -3.35
C PRO A 109 -24.31 -1.12 -2.91
N LEU A 110 -23.06 -1.16 -3.40
CA LEU A 110 -22.09 -2.18 -3.00
C LEU A 110 -21.72 -2.02 -1.51
N TRP A 111 -21.57 -0.79 -1.02
CA TRP A 111 -21.31 -0.51 0.38
C TRP A 111 -22.48 -0.90 1.28
N GLN A 112 -23.72 -0.57 0.89
CA GLN A 112 -24.92 -0.90 1.68
C GLN A 112 -25.14 -2.41 1.79
N ASN A 113 -24.95 -3.14 0.69
CA ASN A 113 -25.24 -4.58 0.62
C ASN A 113 -24.07 -5.45 1.11
N ALA A 114 -22.88 -4.88 1.31
CA ALA A 114 -21.73 -5.64 1.75
C ALA A 114 -21.91 -6.21 3.18
N PRO A 115 -21.45 -7.45 3.41
CA PRO A 115 -21.45 -8.05 4.74
C PRO A 115 -20.67 -7.22 5.75
N ARG A 116 -21.21 -7.08 6.96
CA ARG A 116 -20.54 -6.39 8.07
C ARG A 116 -20.82 -7.08 9.40
N GLN A 117 -19.87 -6.97 10.32
CA GLN A 117 -20.06 -7.42 11.71
C GLN A 117 -20.78 -6.33 12.50
N SER A 118 -21.32 -6.69 13.68
CA SER A 118 -21.82 -5.67 14.63
C SER A 118 -20.74 -4.63 14.89
N ASP A 119 -21.14 -3.36 14.90
CA ASP A 119 -20.27 -2.21 15.20
C ASP A 119 -19.07 -2.01 14.26
N ARG A 120 -19.11 -2.62 13.07
CA ARG A 120 -18.09 -2.44 12.03
C ARG A 120 -18.72 -2.07 10.70
N ASP A 121 -17.97 -1.30 9.91
CA ASP A 121 -18.29 -1.07 8.50
C ASP A 121 -17.91 -2.29 7.63
N PRO A 122 -18.28 -2.31 6.33
CA PRO A 122 -17.92 -3.38 5.40
C PRO A 122 -16.41 -3.70 5.30
N MET A 123 -15.55 -2.71 5.56
CA MET A 123 -14.09 -2.91 5.59
C MET A 123 -13.62 -3.58 6.89
N GLY A 124 -14.51 -3.70 7.88
CA GLY A 124 -14.21 -4.28 9.19
C GLY A 124 -13.69 -3.25 10.19
N LEU A 125 -13.86 -1.96 9.92
CA LEU A 125 -13.38 -0.87 10.77
C LEU A 125 -14.49 -0.41 11.71
N THR A 126 -14.12 -0.07 12.95
CA THR A 126 -15.05 0.56 13.90
C THR A 126 -15.24 2.05 13.55
N PRO A 127 -16.29 2.73 14.06
CA PRO A 127 -16.49 4.17 13.84
C PRO A 127 -15.34 5.08 14.31
N LYS A 128 -14.38 4.55 15.09
CA LYS A 128 -13.20 5.28 15.57
C LYS A 128 -11.95 5.05 14.71
N GLN A 129 -11.99 4.11 13.78
CA GLN A 129 -10.87 3.82 12.89
C GLN A 129 -11.11 4.49 11.55
N PRO A 130 -10.09 5.11 10.94
CA PRO A 130 -10.25 5.75 9.64
C PRO A 130 -10.36 4.69 8.54
N ASN A 131 -11.13 5.00 7.49
CA ASN A 131 -11.10 4.22 6.26
C ASN A 131 -9.83 4.49 5.47
N ILE A 132 -9.27 5.70 5.64
CA ILE A 132 -8.25 6.23 4.74
C ILE A 132 -7.23 7.08 5.50
N GLU A 133 -6.01 7.11 4.99
CA GLU A 133 -4.97 8.06 5.35
C GLU A 133 -4.61 8.88 4.12
N PHE A 134 -4.48 10.19 4.30
CA PHE A 134 -3.85 11.07 3.32
C PHE A 134 -2.51 11.51 3.87
N PHE A 135 -1.51 11.52 3.02
CA PHE A 135 -0.26 12.19 3.29
C PHE A 135 0.24 12.92 2.07
N THR A 136 0.84 14.08 2.29
CA THR A 136 1.26 14.95 1.21
C THR A 136 2.75 14.89 0.97
N THR A 137 3.19 15.27 -0.22
CA THR A 137 4.59 15.62 -0.50
C THR A 137 4.64 16.76 -1.51
N GLU A 138 5.54 17.71 -1.30
CA GLU A 138 5.92 18.78 -2.25
C GLU A 138 6.78 18.28 -3.42
N CYS A 139 6.96 16.96 -3.51
CA CYS A 139 7.59 16.32 -4.66
C CYS A 139 6.56 15.93 -5.72
N TYR A 140 7.03 15.93 -6.97
CA TYR A 140 6.35 15.19 -8.02
C TYR A 140 6.49 13.69 -7.73
N SER A 141 5.36 13.02 -7.53
CA SER A 141 5.31 11.58 -7.26
C SER A 141 4.67 10.82 -8.43
N GLY A 142 5.08 11.14 -9.65
CA GLY A 142 4.73 10.34 -10.82
C GLY A 142 5.41 8.97 -10.81
N PRO A 143 4.94 8.01 -11.64
CA PRO A 143 5.55 6.69 -11.69
C PRO A 143 7.03 6.82 -12.10
N LYS A 144 7.91 6.00 -11.50
CA LYS A 144 9.37 6.08 -11.71
C LYS A 144 9.80 6.04 -13.18
N GLN A 145 8.97 5.45 -14.05
CA GLN A 145 9.18 5.32 -15.48
C GLN A 145 8.89 6.61 -16.25
N TYR A 146 8.19 7.58 -15.66
CA TYR A 146 7.88 8.87 -16.26
C TYR A 146 8.76 9.96 -15.66
N ASN A 147 9.50 10.62 -16.52
CA ASN A 147 10.39 11.76 -16.26
C ASN A 147 9.77 13.08 -16.72
N GLN A 148 8.44 13.13 -16.80
CA GLN A 148 7.66 14.34 -17.10
C GLN A 148 7.52 15.21 -15.84
N PHE A 149 8.66 15.63 -15.31
CA PHE A 149 8.69 16.64 -14.26
C PHE A 149 8.11 17.95 -14.81
N PRO A 150 7.46 18.78 -13.97
CA PRO A 150 7.07 20.11 -14.38
C PRO A 150 8.30 20.90 -14.88
N THR A 151 8.35 21.22 -16.17
CA THR A 151 9.50 21.88 -16.81
C THR A 151 9.44 23.41 -16.75
N ASN A 152 8.28 23.99 -16.42
CA ASN A 152 8.00 25.42 -16.56
C ASN A 152 8.14 26.21 -15.23
N HIS A 153 9.09 25.85 -14.38
CA HIS A 153 9.26 26.44 -13.04
C HIS A 153 8.00 26.37 -12.13
N GLN A 154 7.07 25.46 -12.44
CA GLN A 154 5.94 25.20 -11.57
C GLN A 154 6.33 24.19 -10.50
N HIS A 155 5.90 24.39 -9.26
CA HIS A 155 6.17 23.45 -8.18
C HIS A 155 5.10 22.38 -8.13
N ALA A 156 5.49 21.13 -7.85
CA ALA A 156 4.54 20.03 -7.74
C ALA A 156 4.02 19.90 -6.30
N PHE A 157 2.79 19.43 -6.18
CA PHE A 157 2.19 18.97 -4.96
C PHE A 157 1.56 17.62 -5.24
N SER A 158 1.87 16.62 -4.42
CA SER A 158 1.23 15.32 -4.48
C SER A 158 0.49 15.04 -3.18
N MET A 159 -0.75 14.58 -3.30
CA MET A 159 -1.50 13.95 -2.23
C MET A 159 -1.52 12.45 -2.49
N ILE A 160 -1.03 11.69 -1.52
CA ILE A 160 -1.05 10.24 -1.54
C ILE A 160 -2.17 9.83 -0.61
N ALA A 161 -2.97 8.89 -1.08
CA ALA A 161 -4.14 8.43 -0.38
C ALA A 161 -4.06 6.92 -0.21
N GLU A 162 -4.17 6.46 1.02
CA GLU A 162 -3.93 5.10 1.45
C GLU A 162 -5.22 4.49 1.99
N LEU A 163 -5.56 3.28 1.51
CA LEU A 163 -6.72 2.52 1.93
C LEU A 163 -6.37 1.67 3.15
N PHE A 164 -7.14 1.83 4.23
CA PHE A 164 -7.00 1.01 5.42
C PHE A 164 -7.95 -0.19 5.41
N ALA A 165 -7.48 -1.28 6.02
CA ALA A 165 -8.17 -2.56 6.10
C ALA A 165 -8.72 -3.08 4.74
N PRO A 166 -7.91 -3.11 3.68
CA PRO A 166 -8.34 -3.69 2.42
C PRO A 166 -8.80 -5.14 2.62
N LYS A 167 -9.75 -5.59 1.82
CA LYS A 167 -10.37 -6.90 1.86
C LYS A 167 -9.60 -7.93 1.05
N SER A 168 -8.92 -7.49 -0.01
CA SER A 168 -8.04 -8.34 -0.83
C SER A 168 -6.99 -9.05 0.04
N ARG A 169 -6.70 -10.30 -0.30
CA ARG A 169 -5.69 -11.13 0.39
C ARG A 169 -4.77 -11.77 -0.61
N GLY A 170 -3.49 -11.62 -0.35
CA GLY A 170 -2.41 -12.20 -1.13
C GLY A 170 -1.80 -13.45 -0.50
N SER A 171 -0.70 -13.89 -1.10
CA SER A 171 0.11 -15.03 -0.68
C SER A 171 1.60 -14.78 -0.87
N VAL A 172 2.41 -15.51 -0.09
CA VAL A 172 3.87 -15.59 -0.25
C VAL A 172 4.26 -17.05 -0.32
N THR A 173 4.61 -17.52 -1.52
CA THR A 173 4.98 -18.92 -1.78
C THR A 173 6.44 -19.04 -2.22
N LEU A 174 6.93 -20.27 -2.42
CA LEU A 174 8.30 -20.48 -2.88
C LEU A 174 8.37 -20.49 -4.40
N HIS A 175 9.42 -19.87 -4.94
CA HIS A 175 9.83 -20.09 -6.32
C HIS A 175 10.55 -21.44 -6.48
N SER A 176 11.43 -21.75 -5.52
CA SER A 176 12.17 -23.00 -5.44
C SER A 176 12.60 -23.29 -3.99
N ALA A 177 13.25 -24.43 -3.76
CA ALA A 177 13.88 -24.77 -2.49
C ALA A 177 15.20 -23.99 -2.23
N ASP A 178 15.76 -23.30 -3.24
CA ASP A 178 16.99 -22.54 -3.07
C ASP A 178 16.74 -21.33 -2.15
N PRO A 179 17.50 -21.15 -1.05
CA PRO A 179 17.34 -19.99 -0.18
C PRO A 179 17.78 -18.66 -0.82
N LEU A 180 18.53 -18.69 -1.93
CA LEU A 180 18.94 -17.49 -2.69
C LEU A 180 17.87 -17.02 -3.67
N ASP A 181 16.89 -17.88 -3.99
CA ASP A 181 15.75 -17.50 -4.81
C ASP A 181 14.76 -16.66 -4.00
N ASN A 182 14.29 -15.58 -4.63
CA ASN A 182 13.23 -14.76 -4.09
C ASN A 182 11.92 -15.57 -4.01
N PRO A 183 11.12 -15.38 -2.94
CA PRO A 183 9.79 -15.95 -2.90
C PRO A 183 8.90 -15.33 -3.98
N VAL A 184 7.83 -16.04 -4.34
CA VAL A 184 6.77 -15.49 -5.17
C VAL A 184 5.83 -14.72 -4.25
N VAL A 185 5.75 -13.41 -4.45
CA VAL A 185 4.85 -12.52 -3.70
C VAL A 185 3.72 -12.10 -4.62
N ASP A 186 2.51 -12.48 -4.25
CA ASP A 186 1.30 -12.00 -4.90
C ASP A 186 0.46 -11.28 -3.87
N CYS A 187 0.40 -9.95 -3.94
CA CYS A 187 -0.44 -9.17 -3.04
C CYS A 187 -1.94 -9.28 -3.41
N ASN A 188 -2.25 -9.73 -4.63
CA ASN A 188 -3.61 -9.88 -5.14
C ASN A 188 -4.45 -8.61 -4.96
N TYR A 189 -3.83 -7.45 -5.24
CA TYR A 189 -4.45 -6.14 -5.03
C TYR A 189 -5.73 -5.98 -5.84
N MET A 190 -6.73 -5.35 -5.24
CA MET A 190 -8.02 -5.02 -5.88
C MET A 190 -8.84 -6.25 -6.30
N ALA A 191 -8.57 -7.43 -5.73
CA ALA A 191 -9.36 -8.63 -5.95
C ALA A 191 -10.78 -8.52 -5.36
N ASP A 192 -10.94 -7.77 -4.27
CA ASP A 192 -12.25 -7.48 -3.69
C ASP A 192 -12.81 -6.15 -4.26
N PRO A 193 -14.06 -6.13 -4.78
CA PRO A 193 -14.64 -4.93 -5.37
C PRO A 193 -14.86 -3.79 -4.36
N LEU A 194 -14.93 -4.07 -3.05
CA LEU A 194 -15.00 -3.01 -2.04
C LEU A 194 -13.72 -2.18 -1.98
N ASP A 195 -12.56 -2.79 -2.19
CA ASP A 195 -11.28 -2.08 -2.18
C ASP A 195 -11.25 -1.03 -3.30
N LEU A 196 -11.75 -1.39 -4.48
CA LEU A 196 -11.87 -0.48 -5.61
C LEU A 196 -12.88 0.65 -5.35
N LEU A 197 -14.03 0.33 -4.77
CA LEU A 197 -15.05 1.33 -4.43
C LEU A 197 -14.50 2.39 -3.47
N VAL A 198 -13.95 1.94 -2.35
CA VAL A 198 -13.45 2.85 -1.30
C VAL A 198 -12.24 3.62 -1.83
N LEU A 199 -11.32 3.00 -2.57
CA LEU A 199 -10.17 3.67 -3.17
C LEU A 199 -10.56 4.72 -4.23
N ASN A 200 -11.65 4.51 -4.97
CA ASN A 200 -12.18 5.53 -5.87
C ASN A 200 -12.71 6.73 -5.07
N GLU A 201 -13.50 6.45 -4.03
CA GLU A 201 -14.09 7.47 -3.18
C GLU A 201 -13.03 8.30 -2.45
N VAL A 202 -11.94 7.65 -1.99
CA VAL A 202 -10.75 8.31 -1.46
C VAL A 202 -10.27 9.42 -2.40
N CYS A 203 -10.14 9.14 -3.69
CA CYS A 203 -9.62 10.12 -4.64
C CYS A 203 -10.61 11.25 -4.92
N ARG A 204 -11.91 10.95 -4.93
CA ARG A 204 -12.94 11.99 -5.04
C ARG A 204 -12.89 12.93 -3.84
N PHE A 205 -12.84 12.38 -2.63
CA PHE A 205 -12.74 13.17 -1.40
C PHE A 205 -11.44 13.97 -1.33
N GLY A 206 -10.30 13.39 -1.73
CA GLY A 206 -9.03 14.11 -1.83
C GLY A 206 -9.11 15.31 -2.77
N ASN A 207 -9.79 15.16 -3.93
CA ASN A 207 -10.03 16.26 -4.84
C ASN A 207 -10.96 17.34 -4.23
N GLU A 208 -12.03 16.95 -3.53
CA GLU A 208 -12.90 17.91 -2.83
C GLU A 208 -12.13 18.76 -1.81
N VAL A 209 -11.16 18.17 -1.12
CA VAL A 209 -10.30 18.86 -0.15
C VAL A 209 -9.31 19.80 -0.82
N VAL A 210 -8.64 19.35 -1.89
CA VAL A 210 -7.51 20.07 -2.48
C VAL A 210 -7.93 21.13 -3.49
N MET A 211 -8.94 20.86 -4.33
CA MET A 211 -9.27 21.73 -5.46
C MET A 211 -9.69 23.16 -5.06
N PRO A 212 -10.49 23.40 -4.00
CA PRO A 212 -10.83 24.74 -3.57
C PRO A 212 -9.62 25.58 -3.15
N VAL A 213 -8.64 24.93 -2.49
CA VAL A 213 -7.39 25.56 -2.04
C VAL A 213 -6.54 26.00 -3.22
N LEU A 214 -6.54 25.22 -4.30
CA LEU A 214 -5.72 25.50 -5.49
C LEU A 214 -6.34 26.55 -6.42
N HIS A 215 -7.67 26.64 -6.50
CA HIS A 215 -8.35 27.44 -7.53
C HIS A 215 -9.09 28.68 -7.00
N GLY A 216 -8.97 29.02 -5.71
CA GLY A 216 -9.65 30.19 -5.15
C GLY A 216 -11.18 30.16 -5.31
N GLY A 217 -11.78 28.97 -5.46
CA GLY A 217 -13.23 28.80 -5.63
C GLY A 217 -13.75 28.54 -7.06
N HIS A 218 -12.90 28.30 -8.05
CA HIS A 218 -13.36 27.91 -9.40
C HIS A 218 -13.06 26.43 -9.73
N THR A 219 -14.11 25.63 -9.81
CA THR A 219 -14.07 24.20 -10.16
C THR A 219 -13.74 24.00 -11.64
N GLN A 220 -12.62 23.32 -11.94
CA GLN A 220 -12.56 22.13 -12.81
C GLN A 220 -11.09 21.66 -12.97
N MET A 221 -10.82 20.40 -12.61
CA MET A 221 -9.68 19.65 -13.16
C MET A 221 -10.21 18.35 -13.81
N PRO A 222 -9.67 17.94 -14.96
CA PRO A 222 -9.88 16.59 -15.48
C PRO A 222 -9.16 15.59 -14.56
N ALA A 223 -9.86 14.56 -14.13
CA ALA A 223 -9.25 13.42 -13.45
C ALA A 223 -8.52 12.57 -14.49
N TYR A 224 -7.22 12.78 -14.69
CA TYR A 224 -6.43 11.89 -15.54
C TYR A 224 -6.20 10.58 -14.81
N GLY A 225 -6.79 9.50 -15.35
CA GLY A 225 -6.51 8.14 -14.93
C GLY A 225 -5.07 7.75 -15.24
N ILE A 226 -4.51 6.82 -14.48
CA ILE A 226 -3.22 6.22 -14.77
C ILE A 226 -3.37 5.50 -16.13
N GLY A 227 -2.81 6.08 -17.20
CA GLY A 227 -2.87 5.51 -18.56
C GLY A 227 -3.36 6.46 -19.66
N GLU A 228 -3.86 7.65 -19.34
CA GLU A 228 -4.24 8.62 -20.39
C GLU A 228 -3.01 9.41 -20.86
N LYS A 229 -2.70 9.31 -22.16
CA LYS A 229 -1.68 10.14 -22.80
C LYS A 229 -2.13 11.60 -22.73
N CYS A 230 -1.34 12.45 -22.09
CA CYS A 230 -1.41 13.89 -22.31
C CYS A 230 -1.12 14.17 -23.79
N THR A 231 -2.16 14.42 -24.59
CA THR A 231 -2.02 15.03 -25.91
C THR A 231 -2.43 16.48 -25.83
N SER A 232 -1.45 17.37 -25.93
CA SER A 232 -1.49 18.59 -26.75
C SER A 232 -0.07 19.07 -26.97
#